data_AF-A0A6N6T9S3-F1
#
_entry.id   AF-A0A6N6T9S3-F1
#
_cell.length_a   1.000
_cell.length_b   1.000
_cell.length_c   1.000
_cell.angle_alpha   90.00
_cell.angle_beta   90.00
_cell.angle_gamma   90.00
#
_symmetry.space_group_name_H-M   'P 1'
#
loop_
_entity.id
_entity.type
_entity.pdbx_description
1 polymer ?
#
loop_
_entity_poly.entity_id
_entity_poly.type
_entity_poly.pdbx_seq_one_letter_code
_entity_poly.pdbx_strand_id
1 'polypeptide(L)'
;MGGFRSSGRATGAPDPAQYHSDRHRSGRGRDGCAGAGDRRWTARVLHRRRNQPEAGIVILLADVGNSRIKWVSSERGEFQMRGRAAHGEESWGELANRLWMDLPRPARVSIVSVAGPEVDAVLADWISRTWAIEAEFVVSTAVACDVRNSYAEPERMGADRWVAMIAARALLGPRTCYVVDCGTAVTIDALAANGQHLGGVIVPGMRLMREALYRQTRRIPPETGEARLFGQSTRDCVWGGALYAVASAIDGIVDRMIARHGPGARLLTGGAAEVVLPCLQSDYRLEPDLIFAGLRVIAGVCTDA
;
A
#
# COMPACT_ATOMS: atom_id res chain seq x y z
N MET A 1 52.43 -34.15 -6.62
CA MET A 1 53.84 -34.01 -7.07
C MET A 1 53.84 -33.32 -8.41
N GLY A 2 54.74 -32.35 -8.62
CA GLY A 2 54.92 -31.66 -9.91
C GLY A 2 54.41 -30.23 -9.89
N GLY A 3 55.22 -29.32 -9.36
CA GLY A 3 55.03 -27.87 -9.50
C GLY A 3 55.71 -27.32 -10.75
N PHE A 4 55.23 -26.18 -11.21
CA PHE A 4 56.03 -25.23 -11.97
C PHE A 4 55.84 -23.83 -11.35
N ARG A 5 56.97 -23.19 -11.08
CA ARG A 5 57.11 -21.86 -10.49
C ARG A 5 57.47 -20.85 -11.58
N SER A 6 57.35 -19.58 -11.15
CA SER A 6 58.01 -18.36 -11.64
C SER A 6 57.25 -17.60 -12.72
N SER A 7 57.15 -16.27 -12.73
CA SER A 7 57.59 -15.18 -11.83
C SER A 7 57.10 -13.89 -12.51
N GLY A 8 56.48 -12.94 -11.82
CA GLY A 8 57.14 -11.70 -11.35
C GLY A 8 56.28 -10.49 -11.78
N ARG A 9 55.79 -9.68 -10.82
CA ARG A 9 56.23 -8.29 -10.51
C ARG A 9 56.09 -7.31 -11.70
N ALA A 10 55.57 -6.08 -11.58
CA ALA A 10 55.11 -5.27 -10.46
C ALA A 10 54.47 -3.96 -10.99
N THR A 11 53.80 -3.25 -10.08
CA THR A 11 53.74 -1.77 -9.91
C THR A 11 53.06 -0.88 -10.96
N GLY A 12 52.19 0.01 -10.47
CA GLY A 12 51.94 1.30 -11.10
C GLY A 12 50.59 1.94 -10.74
N ALA A 13 50.44 2.46 -9.52
CA ALA A 13 49.49 3.54 -9.25
C ALA A 13 50.13 4.88 -9.65
N PRO A 14 49.32 5.87 -10.04
CA PRO A 14 49.56 7.22 -9.54
C PRO A 14 48.27 7.92 -9.06
N ASP A 15 48.45 8.77 -8.05
CA ASP A 15 47.53 9.79 -7.52
C ASP A 15 48.27 11.15 -7.60
N PRO A 16 47.69 12.29 -7.19
CA PRO A 16 46.77 13.20 -7.88
C PRO A 16 47.46 14.48 -8.37
N ALA A 17 46.77 15.30 -9.18
CA ALA A 17 47.14 16.69 -9.40
C ALA A 17 45.92 17.62 -9.50
N GLN A 18 46.02 18.68 -8.69
CA GLN A 18 45.15 19.83 -8.53
C GLN A 18 45.17 20.76 -9.75
N TYR A 19 44.11 21.58 -9.91
CA TYR A 19 44.21 22.90 -10.54
C TYR A 19 43.37 23.92 -9.75
N HIS A 20 44.04 24.98 -9.31
CA HIS A 20 43.52 26.27 -8.80
C HIS A 20 42.77 27.02 -9.94
N SER A 21 41.88 28.00 -9.75
CA SER A 21 42.04 29.27 -9.00
C SER A 21 40.75 30.14 -9.03
N ASP A 22 40.38 30.75 -7.88
CA ASP A 22 40.18 32.21 -7.61
C ASP A 22 39.58 33.14 -8.72
N ARG A 23 38.71 34.16 -8.51
CA ARG A 23 38.40 35.08 -7.38
C ARG A 23 37.21 36.02 -7.71
N HIS A 24 36.56 36.52 -6.64
CA HIS A 24 35.94 37.86 -6.39
C HIS A 24 35.07 38.59 -7.44
N ARG A 25 33.88 39.09 -7.03
CA ARG A 25 33.70 40.44 -6.43
C ARG A 25 32.26 40.72 -5.93
N SER A 26 32.20 41.58 -4.93
CA SER A 26 31.08 42.17 -4.21
C SER A 26 30.22 43.16 -4.99
N GLY A 27 28.95 43.31 -4.62
CA GLY A 27 28.12 44.49 -4.89
C GLY A 27 26.89 44.57 -3.98
N ARG A 28 26.79 45.64 -3.17
CA ARG A 28 25.61 46.03 -2.38
C ARG A 28 24.64 46.85 -3.27
N GLY A 29 23.34 46.77 -3.00
CA GLY A 29 22.32 47.71 -3.50
C GLY A 29 20.96 47.45 -2.84
N ARG A 30 20.34 48.49 -2.31
CA ARG A 30 19.08 48.51 -1.55
C ARG A 30 17.84 48.69 -2.45
N ASP A 31 16.67 48.61 -1.80
CA ASP A 31 15.33 49.06 -2.22
C ASP A 31 14.62 48.11 -3.21
N GLY A 32 13.33 47.76 -3.12
CA GLY A 32 12.18 48.15 -2.32
C GLY A 32 10.92 47.68 -3.09
N CYS A 33 9.82 47.45 -2.37
CA CYS A 33 8.43 47.32 -2.87
C CYS A 33 7.91 46.00 -3.49
N ALA A 34 7.00 45.39 -2.71
CA ALA A 34 5.61 45.07 -3.04
C ALA A 34 5.26 43.96 -4.07
N GLY A 35 4.71 42.87 -3.53
CA GLY A 35 3.35 42.42 -3.86
C GLY A 35 3.18 41.42 -5.01
N ALA A 36 2.95 40.14 -4.68
CA ALA A 36 1.90 39.30 -5.27
C ALA A 36 1.84 37.95 -4.53
N GLY A 37 0.62 37.52 -4.21
CA GLY A 37 0.33 36.52 -3.18
C GLY A 37 0.74 35.09 -3.52
N ASP A 38 1.49 34.49 -2.60
CA ASP A 38 1.75 33.06 -2.55
C ASP A 38 0.80 32.42 -1.52
N ARG A 39 -0.23 31.72 -2.00
CA ARG A 39 -1.18 30.98 -1.16
C ARG A 39 -0.49 29.72 -0.65
N ARG A 40 0.30 29.90 0.41
CA ARG A 40 1.00 28.85 1.14
C ARG A 40 0.00 28.00 1.92
N TRP A 41 -0.18 26.76 1.50
CA TRP A 41 -0.86 25.73 2.30
C TRP A 41 -0.06 25.48 3.58
N THR A 42 -0.50 26.04 4.71
CA THR A 42 0.10 25.75 6.01
C THR A 42 -0.48 24.45 6.55
N ALA A 43 0.34 23.40 6.57
CA ALA A 43 0.09 22.19 7.35
C ALA A 43 -0.06 22.58 8.83
N ARG A 44 -1.28 22.51 9.38
CA ARG A 44 -1.51 22.68 10.82
C ARG A 44 -1.06 21.40 11.53
N VAL A 45 0.08 21.49 12.23
CA VAL A 45 0.47 20.51 13.24
C VAL A 45 -0.48 20.65 14.43
N LEU A 46 -1.49 19.78 14.50
CA LEU A 46 -2.42 19.71 15.63
C LEU A 46 -1.70 19.10 16.85
N HIS A 47 -1.47 19.92 17.88
CA HIS A 47 -1.05 19.43 19.19
C HIS A 47 -2.25 18.76 19.89
N ARG A 48 -2.16 17.45 20.17
CA ARG A 48 -3.20 16.65 20.85
C ARG A 48 -3.35 17.10 22.30
N ARG A 49 -4.53 17.63 22.66
CA ARG A 49 -5.04 17.55 24.04
C ARG A 49 -5.64 16.15 24.25
N ARG A 50 -5.23 15.49 25.34
CA ARG A 50 -5.70 14.17 25.75
C ARG A 50 -7.09 14.35 26.40
N ASN A 51 -8.16 14.08 25.66
CA ASN A 51 -9.54 14.11 26.18
C ASN A 51 -10.12 12.69 26.29
N GLN A 52 -10.98 12.54 27.31
CA GLN A 52 -11.73 11.36 27.73
C GLN A 52 -12.65 10.79 26.63
N PRO A 53 -13.07 9.51 26.70
CA PRO A 53 -13.84 8.85 25.64
C PRO A 53 -15.25 9.46 25.51
N GLU A 54 -15.50 10.14 24.40
CA GLU A 54 -16.83 10.62 24.01
C GLU A 54 -17.73 9.45 23.58
N ALA A 55 -19.05 9.61 23.75
CA ALA A 55 -20.07 8.63 23.35
C ALA A 55 -19.86 8.15 21.89
N GLY A 56 -20.07 6.85 21.67
CA GLY A 56 -19.67 6.05 20.50
C GLY A 56 -19.68 6.79 19.15
N ILE A 57 -18.52 7.32 18.77
CA ILE A 57 -18.31 7.96 17.47
C ILE A 57 -18.25 6.86 16.39
N VAL A 58 -19.26 6.82 15.51
CA VAL A 58 -19.28 5.93 14.34
C VAL A 58 -18.42 6.52 13.22
N ILE A 59 -17.52 5.73 12.67
CA ILE A 59 -16.61 6.13 11.58
C ILE A 59 -16.76 5.13 10.44
N LEU A 60 -16.95 5.63 9.22
CA LEU A 60 -16.90 4.79 8.02
C LEU A 60 -15.46 4.75 7.51
N LEU A 61 -14.92 3.54 7.36
CA LEU A 61 -13.62 3.29 6.76
C LEU A 61 -13.82 2.57 5.43
N ALA A 62 -13.27 3.08 4.33
CA ALA A 62 -13.43 2.49 3.00
C ALA A 62 -12.09 2.28 2.27
N ASP A 63 -11.98 1.13 1.60
CA ASP A 63 -10.91 0.74 0.68
C ASP A 63 -11.50 0.67 -0.74
N VAL A 64 -11.14 1.67 -1.55
CA VAL A 64 -11.67 1.90 -2.89
C VAL A 64 -10.59 1.53 -3.91
N GLY A 65 -10.65 0.29 -4.39
CA GLY A 65 -9.77 -0.20 -5.44
C GLY A 65 -10.40 -0.11 -6.83
N ASN A 66 -9.57 -0.24 -7.85
CA ASN A 66 -9.96 -0.22 -9.28
C ASN A 66 -11.08 -1.20 -9.69
N SER A 67 -11.38 -2.22 -8.89
CA SER A 67 -12.36 -3.25 -9.25
C SER A 67 -13.40 -3.50 -8.16
N ARG A 68 -13.27 -2.89 -6.98
CA ARG A 68 -14.12 -3.20 -5.82
C ARG A 68 -13.98 -2.13 -4.75
N ILE A 69 -15.09 -1.85 -4.07
CA ILE A 69 -15.12 -1.18 -2.78
C ILE A 69 -15.26 -2.23 -1.67
N LYS A 70 -14.49 -2.05 -0.61
CA LYS A 70 -14.75 -2.66 0.69
C LYS A 70 -14.92 -1.56 1.72
N TRP A 71 -15.77 -1.77 2.71
CA TRP A 71 -15.94 -0.80 3.78
C TRP A 71 -16.28 -1.49 5.11
N VAL A 72 -15.96 -0.80 6.21
CA VAL A 72 -16.39 -1.15 7.56
C VAL A 72 -16.90 0.10 8.27
N SER A 73 -17.96 -0.03 9.06
CA SER A 73 -18.27 0.96 10.09
C SER A 73 -17.55 0.56 11.38
N SER A 74 -16.91 1.52 12.03
CA SER A 74 -16.26 1.32 13.32
C SER A 74 -16.93 2.20 14.37
N GLU A 75 -17.24 1.61 15.52
CA GLU A 75 -17.73 2.33 16.70
C GLU A 75 -16.92 1.87 17.91
N ARG A 76 -16.40 2.83 18.69
CA ARG A 76 -15.53 2.54 19.87
C ARG A 76 -14.32 1.65 19.55
N GLY A 77 -13.78 1.78 18.33
CA GLY A 77 -12.63 1.00 17.86
C GLY A 77 -12.98 -0.40 17.32
N GLU A 78 -14.19 -0.89 17.55
CA GLU A 78 -14.67 -2.18 17.06
C GLU A 78 -15.32 -2.06 15.69
N PHE A 79 -15.23 -3.10 14.86
CA PHE A 79 -15.91 -3.14 13.55
C PHE A 79 -17.33 -3.68 13.71
N GLN A 80 -18.32 -2.89 13.32
CA GLN A 80 -19.74 -3.19 13.51
C GLN A 80 -20.37 -3.78 12.25
N MET A 81 -20.42 -2.99 11.18
CA MET A 81 -20.96 -3.40 9.88
C MET A 81 -19.84 -3.43 8.85
N ARG A 82 -19.98 -4.29 7.84
CA ARG A 82 -19.02 -4.34 6.73
C ARG A 82 -19.71 -4.74 5.44
N GLY A 83 -19.15 -4.28 4.32
CA GLY A 83 -19.65 -4.60 2.99
C GLY A 83 -18.54 -4.66 1.97
N ARG A 84 -18.83 -5.33 0.85
CA ARG A 84 -17.97 -5.37 -0.32
C ARG A 84 -18.81 -5.44 -1.58
N ALA A 85 -18.40 -4.74 -2.63
CA ALA A 85 -19.03 -4.83 -3.92
C ALA A 85 -18.02 -4.60 -5.05
N ALA A 86 -18.05 -5.48 -6.04
CA ALA A 86 -17.30 -5.27 -7.27
C ALA A 86 -17.89 -4.06 -8.02
N HIS A 87 -17.04 -3.30 -8.69
CA HIS A 87 -17.48 -2.28 -9.62
C HIS A 87 -17.87 -2.95 -10.94
N GLY A 88 -19.13 -2.79 -11.35
CA GLY A 88 -19.70 -3.37 -12.57
C GLY A 88 -20.07 -2.29 -13.58
N GLU A 89 -21.28 -2.39 -14.13
CA GLU A 89 -21.83 -1.41 -15.08
C GLU A 89 -22.46 -0.18 -14.38
N GLU A 90 -22.77 -0.29 -13.09
CA GLU A 90 -23.33 0.81 -12.28
C GLU A 90 -22.28 1.91 -12.03
N SER A 91 -22.74 3.15 -11.90
CA SER A 91 -21.87 4.28 -11.54
C SER A 91 -21.40 4.20 -10.09
N TRP A 92 -20.26 4.84 -9.77
CA TRP A 92 -19.75 4.91 -8.40
C TRP A 92 -20.72 5.56 -7.40
N GLY A 93 -21.56 6.50 -7.86
CA GLY A 93 -22.59 7.13 -7.02
C GLY A 93 -23.75 6.20 -6.70
N GLU A 94 -24.23 5.42 -7.67
CA GLU A 94 -25.25 4.38 -7.45
C GLU A 94 -24.73 3.27 -6.53
N LEU A 95 -23.47 2.88 -6.73
CA LEU A 95 -22.78 1.92 -5.87
C LEU A 95 -22.69 2.44 -4.42
N ALA A 96 -22.27 3.69 -4.22
CA ALA A 96 -22.24 4.32 -2.90
C ALA A 96 -23.64 4.35 -2.27
N ASN A 97 -24.66 4.75 -3.05
CA ASN A 97 -26.04 4.77 -2.60
C ASN A 97 -26.49 3.41 -2.09
N ARG A 98 -26.29 2.36 -2.88
CA ARG A 98 -26.67 0.99 -2.54
C ARG A 98 -25.92 0.44 -1.33
N LEU A 99 -24.66 0.85 -1.14
CA LEU A 99 -23.82 0.36 -0.05
C LEU A 99 -24.06 1.10 1.27
N TRP A 100 -24.36 2.40 1.20
CA TRP A 100 -24.22 3.30 2.35
C TRP A 100 -25.49 4.05 2.74
N MET A 101 -26.52 4.14 1.88
CA MET A 101 -27.73 4.93 2.17
C MET A 101 -28.43 4.53 3.47
N ASP A 102 -28.47 3.23 3.79
CA ASP A 102 -29.14 2.70 4.97
C ASP A 102 -28.26 2.65 6.23
N LEU A 103 -27.00 3.12 6.14
CA LEU A 103 -26.12 3.18 7.31
C LEU A 103 -26.50 4.36 8.21
N PRO A 104 -26.35 4.23 9.55
CA PRO A 104 -26.38 5.37 10.43
C PRO A 104 -25.35 6.40 9.97
N ARG A 105 -25.74 7.69 9.97
CA ARG A 105 -24.86 8.78 9.61
C ARG A 105 -23.56 8.69 10.45
N PRO A 106 -22.39 8.50 9.84
CA PRO A 106 -21.14 8.47 10.58
C PRO A 106 -20.78 9.88 11.06
N ALA A 107 -19.88 10.00 12.03
CA ALA A 107 -19.27 11.27 12.40
C ALA A 107 -18.13 11.66 11.45
N ARG A 108 -17.42 10.65 10.90
CA ARG A 108 -16.30 10.83 9.97
C ARG A 108 -16.29 9.72 8.93
N VAL A 109 -15.75 10.04 7.75
CA VAL A 109 -15.50 9.07 6.68
C VAL A 109 -14.04 9.14 6.29
N SER A 110 -13.32 8.03 6.40
CA SER A 110 -11.91 7.92 6.00
C SER A 110 -11.77 6.89 4.89
N ILE A 111 -11.17 7.30 3.78
CA ILE A 111 -11.12 6.52 2.54
C ILE A 111 -9.66 6.37 2.12
N VAL A 112 -9.23 5.14 1.84
CA VAL A 112 -8.06 4.90 1.00
C VAL A 112 -8.55 4.57 -0.40
N SER A 113 -8.03 5.28 -1.40
CA SER A 113 -8.45 5.09 -2.79
C SER A 113 -7.26 4.99 -3.72
N VAL A 114 -7.35 4.04 -4.65
CA VAL A 114 -6.44 3.89 -5.79
C VAL A 114 -7.22 3.78 -7.11
N ALA A 115 -8.50 4.18 -7.09
CA ALA A 115 -9.40 4.15 -8.25
C ALA A 115 -9.34 5.44 -9.10
N GLY A 116 -8.71 6.49 -8.57
CA GLY A 116 -8.43 7.73 -9.29
C GLY A 116 -9.32 8.91 -8.89
N PRO A 117 -8.90 10.15 -9.22
CA PRO A 117 -9.51 11.37 -8.69
C PRO A 117 -10.96 11.60 -9.13
N GLU A 118 -11.37 11.09 -10.29
CA GLU A 118 -12.75 11.17 -10.76
C GLU A 118 -13.69 10.35 -9.86
N VAL A 119 -13.24 9.16 -9.45
CA VAL A 119 -13.99 8.29 -8.52
C VAL A 119 -14.06 8.95 -7.14
N ASP A 120 -12.94 9.48 -6.67
CA ASP A 120 -12.88 10.17 -5.38
C ASP A 120 -13.83 11.36 -5.32
N ALA A 121 -13.92 12.16 -6.39
CA ALA A 121 -14.83 13.29 -6.49
C ALA A 121 -16.31 12.86 -6.44
N VAL A 122 -16.67 11.76 -7.12
CA VAL A 122 -18.04 11.22 -7.10
C VAL A 122 -18.42 10.75 -5.69
N LEU A 123 -17.53 10.02 -5.02
CA LEU A 123 -17.77 9.55 -3.65
C LEU A 123 -17.84 10.72 -2.66
N ALA A 124 -16.96 11.72 -2.80
CA ALA A 124 -16.97 12.93 -1.97
C ALA A 124 -18.29 13.71 -2.10
N ASP A 125 -18.78 13.91 -3.33
CA ASP A 125 -20.06 14.59 -3.58
C ASP A 125 -21.24 13.81 -2.97
N TRP A 126 -21.28 12.48 -3.15
CA TRP A 126 -22.33 11.64 -2.54
C TRP A 126 -22.32 11.73 -1.02
N ILE A 127 -21.13 11.63 -0.39
CA ILE A 127 -20.96 11.72 1.07
C ILE A 127 -21.39 13.10 1.58
N SER A 128 -20.98 14.17 0.89
CA SER A 128 -21.34 15.55 1.25
C SER A 128 -22.85 15.79 1.14
N ARG A 129 -23.51 15.30 0.09
CA ARG A 129 -24.96 15.50 -0.10
C ARG A 129 -25.80 14.68 0.88
N THR A 130 -25.39 13.44 1.14
CA THR A 130 -26.18 12.49 1.94
C THR A 130 -25.97 12.72 3.43
N TRP A 131 -24.73 12.96 3.85
CA TRP A 131 -24.38 13.06 5.26
C TRP A 131 -23.88 14.43 5.69
N ALA A 132 -23.71 15.41 4.80
CA ALA A 132 -23.14 16.72 5.14
C ALA A 132 -21.81 16.61 5.90
N ILE A 133 -20.93 15.73 5.39
CA ILE A 133 -19.59 15.45 5.91
C ILE A 133 -18.59 15.59 4.77
N GLU A 134 -17.40 16.11 5.08
CA GLU A 134 -16.27 16.07 4.17
C GLU A 134 -15.53 14.73 4.32
N ALA A 135 -15.37 14.01 3.22
CA ALA A 135 -14.66 12.72 3.23
C ALA A 135 -13.14 12.93 3.30
N GLU A 136 -12.47 12.20 4.19
CA GLU A 136 -11.03 12.25 4.39
C GLU A 136 -10.33 11.19 3.52
N PHE A 137 -9.79 11.59 2.38
CA PHE A 137 -9.00 10.71 1.52
C PHE A 137 -7.55 10.62 2.01
N VAL A 138 -7.13 9.41 2.38
CA VAL A 138 -5.77 9.14 2.85
C VAL A 138 -4.82 9.14 1.66
N VAL A 139 -3.77 9.95 1.79
CA VAL A 139 -2.66 10.01 0.84
C VAL A 139 -1.37 9.54 1.50
N SER A 140 -0.45 9.03 0.70
CA SER A 140 0.91 8.72 1.13
C SER A 140 1.69 9.99 1.44
N THR A 141 2.46 9.96 2.51
CA THR A 141 3.27 11.10 2.98
C THR A 141 4.68 10.65 3.32
N ALA A 142 5.59 11.60 3.56
CA ALA A 142 6.98 11.27 3.90
C ALA A 142 7.08 10.50 5.23
N VAL A 143 6.28 10.88 6.23
CA VAL A 143 6.30 10.28 7.57
C VAL A 143 4.90 10.33 8.17
N ALA A 144 4.42 9.20 8.70
CA ALA A 144 3.23 9.14 9.56
C ALA A 144 3.27 7.91 10.46
N CYS A 145 2.71 8.01 11.67
CA CYS A 145 2.51 6.86 12.58
C CYS A 145 3.75 5.97 12.75
N ASP A 146 4.92 6.58 12.99
CA ASP A 146 6.23 5.92 13.14
C ASP A 146 6.70 5.11 11.92
N VAL A 147 6.18 5.45 10.73
CA VAL A 147 6.62 4.95 9.44
C VAL A 147 7.20 6.10 8.62
N ARG A 148 8.36 5.87 8.00
CA ARG A 148 9.01 6.76 7.04
C ARG A 148 8.95 6.11 5.66
N ASN A 149 8.48 6.85 4.67
CA ASN A 149 8.34 6.40 3.29
C ASN A 149 9.72 6.34 2.60
N SER A 150 9.96 5.33 1.77
CA SER A 150 11.20 5.21 0.98
C SER A 150 11.16 5.91 -0.37
N TYR A 151 9.96 6.26 -0.85
CA TYR A 151 9.82 6.87 -2.17
C TYR A 151 10.44 8.26 -2.17
N ALA A 152 11.17 8.58 -3.24
CA ALA A 152 11.73 9.92 -3.44
C ALA A 152 10.63 11.00 -3.52
N GLU A 153 9.49 10.63 -4.12
CA GLU A 153 8.24 11.39 -4.16
C GLU A 153 7.19 10.59 -3.38
N PRO A 154 7.06 10.80 -2.05
CA PRO A 154 6.21 9.99 -1.18
C PRO A 154 4.77 9.84 -1.66
N GLU A 155 4.21 10.90 -2.24
CA GLU A 155 2.86 11.00 -2.80
C GLU A 155 2.60 10.05 -3.99
N ARG A 156 3.66 9.52 -4.62
CA ARG A 156 3.54 8.52 -5.70
C ARG A 156 3.36 7.10 -5.18
N MET A 157 3.58 6.86 -3.89
CA MET A 157 3.29 5.56 -3.31
C MET A 157 1.79 5.35 -3.26
N GLY A 158 1.32 4.16 -3.69
CA GLY A 158 -0.07 3.76 -3.55
C GLY A 158 -0.54 3.93 -2.10
N ALA A 159 -1.67 4.63 -1.91
CA ALA A 159 -2.18 4.94 -0.59
C ALA A 159 -2.55 3.68 0.20
N ASP A 160 -3.01 2.63 -0.48
CA ASP A 160 -3.26 1.29 0.07
C ASP A 160 -2.00 0.66 0.69
N ARG A 161 -0.88 0.69 -0.05
CA ARG A 161 0.42 0.21 0.44
C ARG A 161 0.90 1.03 1.63
N TRP A 162 0.71 2.35 1.60
CA TRP A 162 1.08 3.23 2.69
C TRP A 162 0.29 2.93 3.98
N VAL A 163 -1.03 2.78 3.84
CA VAL A 163 -1.93 2.38 4.94
C VAL A 163 -1.53 1.01 5.50
N ALA A 164 -1.19 0.05 4.63
CA ALA A 164 -0.73 -1.28 5.05
C ALA A 164 0.57 -1.22 5.88
N MET A 165 1.52 -0.34 5.53
CA MET A 165 2.75 -0.14 6.33
C MET A 165 2.44 0.42 7.72
N ILE A 166 1.55 1.41 7.80
CA ILE A 166 1.11 1.99 9.08
C ILE A 166 0.39 0.95 9.93
N ALA A 167 -0.49 0.16 9.32
CA ALA A 167 -1.17 -0.95 10.00
C ALA A 167 -0.17 -1.96 10.55
N ALA A 168 0.82 -2.37 9.76
CA ALA A 168 1.84 -3.32 10.18
C ALA A 168 2.69 -2.78 11.34
N ARG A 169 3.08 -1.49 11.32
CA ARG A 169 3.77 -0.83 12.43
C ARG A 169 2.94 -0.84 13.70
N ALA A 170 1.66 -0.46 13.60
CA ALA A 170 0.76 -0.42 14.75
C ALA A 170 0.52 -1.82 15.34
N LEU A 171 0.38 -2.83 14.48
CA LEU A 171 0.11 -4.21 14.88
C LEU A 171 1.31 -4.91 15.54
N LEU A 172 2.51 -4.67 15.02
CA LEU A 172 3.71 -5.43 15.40
C LEU A 172 4.66 -4.66 16.33
N GLY A 173 4.44 -3.34 16.51
CA GLY A 173 5.41 -2.46 17.17
C GLY A 173 6.70 -2.32 16.36
N PRO A 174 7.84 -1.98 16.98
CA PRO A 174 9.12 -1.75 16.30
C PRO A 174 9.82 -3.06 15.88
N ARG A 175 9.17 -3.84 15.02
CA ARG A 175 9.70 -5.09 14.42
C ARG A 175 9.86 -4.94 12.92
N THR A 176 10.78 -5.70 12.35
CA THR A 176 10.88 -5.86 10.89
C THR A 176 9.73 -6.73 10.40
N CYS A 177 9.10 -6.36 9.30
CA CYS A 177 8.04 -7.14 8.68
C CYS A 177 8.00 -7.01 7.15
N TYR A 178 7.40 -8.02 6.53
CA TYR A 178 7.14 -8.14 5.10
C TYR A 178 5.65 -8.26 4.91
N VAL A 179 5.05 -7.29 4.22
CA VAL A 179 3.59 -7.21 4.04
C VAL A 179 3.27 -7.55 2.60
N VAL A 180 2.40 -8.54 2.43
CA VAL A 180 1.93 -9.01 1.14
C VAL A 180 0.44 -8.71 1.03
N ASP A 181 0.04 -7.88 0.05
CA ASP A 181 -1.38 -7.69 -0.28
C ASP A 181 -1.71 -8.44 -1.57
N CYS A 182 -2.52 -9.49 -1.46
CA CYS A 182 -3.06 -10.29 -2.56
C CYS A 182 -4.34 -9.65 -3.14
N GLY A 183 -4.20 -8.46 -3.72
CA GLY A 183 -5.26 -7.70 -4.39
C GLY A 183 -5.37 -8.00 -5.90
N THR A 184 -5.85 -7.00 -6.66
CA THR A 184 -5.85 -7.05 -8.13
C THR A 184 -4.43 -7.17 -8.67
N ALA A 185 -3.51 -6.36 -8.15
CA ALA A 185 -2.08 -6.62 -8.17
C ALA A 185 -1.68 -7.22 -6.82
N VAL A 186 -0.59 -7.99 -6.81
CA VAL A 186 0.07 -8.41 -5.58
C VAL A 186 1.17 -7.41 -5.27
N THR A 187 1.16 -6.85 -4.07
CA THR A 187 2.23 -5.96 -3.59
C THR A 187 2.98 -6.66 -2.46
N ILE A 188 4.30 -6.47 -2.42
CA ILE A 188 5.17 -7.02 -1.38
C ILE A 188 6.08 -5.91 -0.92
N ASP A 189 5.89 -5.46 0.32
CA ASP A 189 6.62 -4.33 0.91
C ASP A 189 7.37 -4.77 2.16
N ALA A 190 8.53 -4.16 2.39
CA ALA A 190 9.33 -4.41 3.59
C ALA A 190 9.37 -3.17 4.49
N LEU A 191 9.21 -3.37 5.79
CA LEU A 191 9.30 -2.35 6.82
C LEU A 191 10.34 -2.77 7.85
N ALA A 192 11.36 -1.95 8.06
CA ALA A 192 12.38 -2.19 9.08
C ALA A 192 11.87 -1.87 10.49
N ALA A 193 12.47 -2.50 11.50
CA ALA A 193 12.16 -2.26 12.93
C ALA A 193 12.19 -0.78 13.35
N ASN A 194 13.00 0.05 12.70
CA ASN A 194 13.20 1.47 13.03
C ASN A 194 12.18 2.45 12.39
N GLY A 195 11.18 1.96 11.65
CA GLY A 195 10.18 2.81 10.97
C GLY A 195 10.42 2.96 9.49
N GLN A 196 11.58 2.54 8.97
CA GLN A 196 11.90 2.76 7.57
C GLN A 196 11.17 1.75 6.68
N HIS A 197 10.24 2.21 5.84
CA HIS A 197 9.82 1.44 4.67
C HIS A 197 11.04 1.27 3.77
N LEU A 198 11.31 0.06 3.30
CA LEU A 198 12.50 -0.28 2.51
C LEU A 198 12.20 -0.37 1.01
N GLY A 199 10.97 -0.03 0.62
CA GLY A 199 10.46 -0.26 -0.72
C GLY A 199 9.73 -1.59 -0.82
N GLY A 200 9.43 -1.98 -2.07
CA GLY A 200 8.69 -3.19 -2.37
C GLY A 200 8.57 -3.44 -3.85
N VAL A 201 7.84 -4.48 -4.22
CA VAL A 201 7.58 -4.87 -5.59
C VAL A 201 6.09 -5.05 -5.85
N ILE A 202 5.70 -4.85 -7.10
CA ILE A 202 4.32 -5.02 -7.58
C ILE A 202 4.36 -6.06 -8.69
N VAL A 203 3.55 -7.11 -8.56
CA VAL A 203 3.40 -8.17 -9.58
C VAL A 203 1.91 -8.33 -9.91
N PRO A 204 1.54 -8.80 -11.11
CA PRO A 204 0.13 -9.03 -11.43
C PRO A 204 -0.48 -10.05 -10.47
N GLY A 205 -1.71 -9.82 -10.01
CA GLY A 205 -2.45 -10.84 -9.25
C GLY A 205 -3.00 -11.93 -10.17
N MET A 206 -3.53 -13.00 -9.56
CA MET A 206 -4.03 -14.17 -10.30
C MET A 206 -5.01 -13.81 -11.42
N ARG A 207 -5.96 -12.91 -11.14
CA ARG A 207 -6.95 -12.47 -12.14
C ARG A 207 -6.28 -11.78 -13.32
N LEU A 208 -5.37 -10.83 -13.07
CA LEU A 208 -4.65 -10.11 -14.13
C LEU A 208 -3.79 -11.05 -14.98
N MET A 209 -3.12 -12.03 -14.36
CA MET A 209 -2.35 -13.04 -15.08
C MET A 209 -3.24 -13.85 -16.03
N ARG A 210 -4.41 -14.32 -15.56
CA ARG A 210 -5.36 -15.05 -16.41
C ARG A 210 -5.92 -14.18 -17.54
N GLU A 211 -6.33 -12.95 -17.22
CA GLU A 211 -6.85 -12.01 -18.21
C GLU A 211 -5.82 -11.68 -19.32
N ALA A 212 -4.53 -11.58 -18.97
CA ALA A 212 -3.49 -11.39 -19.96
C ALA A 212 -3.44 -12.55 -20.96
N LEU A 213 -3.53 -13.80 -20.47
CA LEU A 213 -3.57 -14.99 -21.33
C LEU A 213 -4.81 -15.01 -22.22
N TYR A 214 -5.99 -14.72 -21.67
CA TYR A 214 -7.25 -14.71 -22.44
C TYR A 214 -7.27 -13.66 -23.54
N ARG A 215 -6.70 -12.47 -23.28
CA ARG A 215 -6.67 -11.38 -24.28
C ARG A 215 -5.63 -11.61 -25.36
N GLN A 216 -4.48 -12.21 -25.02
CA GLN A 216 -3.33 -12.27 -25.92
C GLN A 216 -3.16 -13.61 -26.64
N THR A 217 -3.96 -14.63 -26.31
CA THR A 217 -3.84 -15.96 -26.92
C THR A 217 -5.18 -16.43 -27.52
N ARG A 218 -5.18 -16.74 -28.83
CA ARG A 218 -6.40 -17.15 -29.55
C ARG A 218 -6.95 -18.53 -29.15
N ARG A 219 -6.16 -19.33 -28.41
CA ARG A 219 -6.49 -20.73 -28.07
C ARG A 219 -6.82 -20.94 -26.59
N ILE A 220 -6.80 -19.89 -25.77
CA ILE A 220 -7.15 -19.98 -24.35
C ILE A 220 -8.44 -19.19 -24.14
N PRO A 221 -9.62 -19.83 -24.22
CA PRO A 221 -10.88 -19.15 -23.95
C PRO A 221 -10.98 -18.77 -22.47
N PRO A 222 -11.72 -17.70 -22.14
CA PRO A 222 -11.99 -17.30 -20.76
C PRO A 222 -12.95 -18.31 -20.11
N GLU A 223 -12.40 -19.30 -19.43
CA GLU A 223 -13.15 -20.36 -18.76
C GLU A 223 -12.73 -20.50 -17.30
N THR A 224 -13.71 -20.83 -16.45
CA THR A 224 -13.46 -21.17 -15.04
C THR A 224 -12.89 -22.58 -14.95
N GLY A 225 -11.67 -22.69 -14.42
CA GLY A 225 -11.00 -23.96 -14.12
C GLY A 225 -10.77 -24.16 -12.63
N GLU A 226 -10.29 -25.34 -12.28
CA GLU A 226 -9.84 -25.63 -10.92
C GLU A 226 -8.35 -25.31 -10.77
N ALA A 227 -7.98 -24.60 -9.70
CA ALA A 227 -6.61 -24.17 -9.47
C ALA A 227 -5.73 -25.30 -8.90
N ARG A 228 -5.38 -26.27 -9.74
CA ARG A 228 -4.56 -27.43 -9.39
C ARG A 228 -3.12 -27.26 -9.87
N LEU A 229 -2.13 -27.75 -9.12
CA LEU A 229 -0.72 -27.70 -9.53
C LEU A 229 -0.49 -28.46 -10.85
N PHE A 230 -1.07 -29.66 -10.94
CA PHE A 230 -1.05 -30.50 -12.13
C PHE A 230 -2.42 -30.43 -12.83
N GLY A 231 -2.66 -29.34 -13.55
CA GLY A 231 -3.87 -29.18 -14.36
C GLY A 231 -3.96 -30.23 -15.48
N GLN A 232 -5.16 -30.74 -15.75
CA GLN A 232 -5.41 -31.74 -16.80
C GLN A 232 -6.29 -31.21 -17.94
N SER A 233 -6.53 -29.90 -17.94
CA SER A 233 -7.23 -29.16 -18.99
C SER A 233 -6.60 -27.77 -19.12
N THR A 234 -6.75 -27.11 -20.27
CA THR A 234 -6.20 -25.77 -20.48
C THR A 234 -6.67 -24.78 -19.40
N ARG A 235 -7.97 -24.82 -19.04
CA ARG A 235 -8.52 -23.97 -17.97
C ARG A 235 -7.86 -24.26 -16.62
N ASP A 236 -7.66 -25.52 -16.23
CA ASP A 236 -7.02 -25.86 -14.95
C ASP A 236 -5.54 -25.48 -14.95
N CYS A 237 -4.84 -25.66 -16.07
CA CYS A 237 -3.45 -25.22 -16.23
C CYS A 237 -3.31 -23.70 -16.09
N VAL A 238 -4.25 -22.92 -16.62
CA VAL A 238 -4.27 -21.45 -16.50
C VAL A 238 -4.58 -21.03 -15.06
N TRP A 239 -5.59 -21.65 -14.43
CA TRP A 239 -5.98 -21.31 -13.06
C TRP A 239 -4.92 -21.72 -12.04
N GLY A 240 -4.40 -22.94 -12.14
CA GLY A 240 -3.29 -23.44 -11.33
C GLY A 240 -2.02 -22.64 -11.55
N GLY A 241 -1.64 -22.40 -12.81
CA GLY A 241 -0.45 -21.62 -13.16
C GLY A 241 -0.48 -20.22 -12.53
N ALA A 242 -1.60 -19.51 -12.57
CA ALA A 242 -1.74 -18.20 -11.94
C ALA A 242 -1.61 -18.26 -10.41
N LEU A 243 -2.24 -19.24 -9.75
CA LEU A 243 -2.16 -19.43 -8.29
C LEU A 243 -0.73 -19.73 -7.84
N TYR A 244 -0.12 -20.76 -8.42
CA TYR A 244 1.22 -21.20 -8.02
C TYR A 244 2.31 -20.21 -8.45
N ALA A 245 2.12 -19.45 -9.53
CA ALA A 245 3.02 -18.34 -9.89
C ALA A 245 2.99 -17.23 -8.83
N VAL A 246 1.81 -16.82 -8.37
CA VAL A 246 1.67 -15.82 -7.30
C VAL A 246 2.29 -16.34 -5.99
N ALA A 247 1.95 -17.56 -5.56
CA ALA A 247 2.50 -18.13 -4.33
C ALA A 247 4.04 -18.23 -4.36
N SER A 248 4.58 -18.76 -5.46
CA SER A 248 6.04 -18.90 -5.63
C SER A 248 6.74 -17.54 -5.72
N ALA A 249 6.11 -16.54 -6.35
CA ALA A 249 6.64 -15.18 -6.39
C ALA A 249 6.69 -14.57 -4.99
N ILE A 250 5.61 -14.71 -4.20
CA ILE A 250 5.55 -14.22 -2.83
C ILE A 250 6.70 -14.79 -1.99
N ASP A 251 6.81 -16.12 -1.90
CA ASP A 251 7.87 -16.75 -1.12
C ASP A 251 9.26 -16.37 -1.63
N GLY A 252 9.49 -16.49 -2.93
CA GLY A 252 10.79 -16.18 -3.52
C GLY A 252 11.21 -14.72 -3.33
N ILE A 253 10.28 -13.77 -3.39
CA ILE A 253 10.58 -12.34 -3.19
C ILE A 253 10.83 -12.07 -1.71
N VAL A 254 9.97 -12.55 -0.81
CA VAL A 254 10.11 -12.34 0.63
C VAL A 254 11.42 -12.96 1.14
N ASP A 255 11.78 -14.16 0.69
CA ASP A 255 13.04 -14.80 1.07
C ASP A 255 14.26 -14.00 0.60
N ARG A 256 14.21 -13.39 -0.60
CA ARG A 256 15.26 -12.48 -1.08
C ARG A 256 15.36 -11.20 -0.25
N MET A 257 14.22 -10.65 0.18
CA MET A 257 14.20 -9.49 1.09
C MET A 257 14.79 -9.85 2.46
N ILE A 258 14.42 -11.00 3.02
CA ILE A 258 14.96 -11.54 4.27
C ILE A 258 16.46 -11.77 4.18
N ALA A 259 16.94 -12.35 3.09
CA ALA A 259 18.39 -12.56 2.89
C ALA A 259 19.19 -11.24 2.91
N ARG A 260 18.56 -10.11 2.55
CA ARG A 260 19.21 -8.80 2.49
C ARG A 260 19.02 -7.96 3.76
N HIS A 261 17.88 -8.06 4.43
CA HIS A 261 17.50 -7.18 5.54
C HIS A 261 17.25 -7.90 6.87
N GLY A 262 17.34 -9.23 6.90
CA GLY A 262 17.18 -10.06 8.09
C GLY A 262 15.76 -10.60 8.29
N PRO A 263 15.57 -11.47 9.30
CA PRO A 263 14.28 -12.06 9.58
C PRO A 263 13.25 -11.02 10.05
N GLY A 264 11.97 -11.31 9.83
CA GLY A 264 10.87 -10.45 10.21
C GLY A 264 9.52 -11.18 10.12
N ALA A 265 8.48 -10.55 10.66
CA ALA A 265 7.13 -11.09 10.55
C ALA A 265 6.66 -11.05 9.08
N ARG A 266 5.95 -12.08 8.64
CA ARG A 266 5.34 -12.12 7.31
C ARG A 266 3.83 -11.92 7.47
N LEU A 267 3.30 -10.83 6.93
CA LEU A 267 1.88 -10.52 6.94
C LEU A 267 1.29 -10.76 5.56
N LEU A 268 0.12 -11.37 5.50
CA LEU A 268 -0.64 -11.59 4.27
C LEU A 268 -2.02 -10.96 4.41
N THR A 269 -2.42 -10.15 3.44
CA THR A 269 -3.75 -9.55 3.36
C THR A 269 -4.24 -9.58 1.91
N GLY A 270 -5.39 -8.97 1.65
CA GLY A 270 -5.95 -8.85 0.31
C GLY A 270 -7.04 -9.86 0.02
N GLY A 271 -7.77 -9.61 -1.06
CA GLY A 271 -8.98 -10.39 -1.38
C GLY A 271 -8.71 -11.83 -1.82
N ALA A 272 -7.48 -12.13 -2.23
CA ALA A 272 -7.09 -13.47 -2.66
C ALA A 272 -6.20 -14.18 -1.63
N ALA A 273 -5.97 -13.57 -0.46
CA ALA A 273 -5.07 -14.09 0.57
C ALA A 273 -5.41 -15.51 1.01
N GLU A 274 -6.68 -15.78 1.32
CA GLU A 274 -7.14 -17.10 1.78
C GLU A 274 -6.95 -18.20 0.73
N VAL A 275 -7.02 -17.85 -0.56
CA VAL A 275 -6.79 -18.80 -1.66
C VAL A 275 -5.30 -19.05 -1.87
N VAL A 276 -4.46 -18.04 -1.65
CA VAL A 276 -3.01 -18.12 -1.84
C VAL A 276 -2.31 -18.79 -0.65
N LEU A 277 -2.77 -18.52 0.58
CA LEU A 277 -2.13 -18.95 1.83
C LEU A 277 -1.78 -20.45 1.87
N PRO A 278 -2.67 -21.39 1.48
CA PRO A 278 -2.36 -22.82 1.51
C PRO A 278 -1.30 -23.26 0.51
N CYS A 279 -0.96 -22.42 -0.47
CA CYS A 279 0.06 -22.70 -1.49
C CYS A 279 1.43 -22.11 -1.14
N LEU A 280 1.51 -21.26 -0.10
CA LEU A 280 2.77 -20.70 0.38
C LEU A 280 3.56 -21.77 1.13
N GLN A 281 4.89 -21.73 0.99
CA GLN A 281 5.82 -22.65 1.64
C GLN A 281 6.27 -22.15 3.02
N SER A 282 6.15 -20.84 3.26
CA SER A 282 6.48 -20.22 4.54
C SER A 282 5.24 -19.80 5.32
N ASP A 283 5.40 -19.62 6.63
CA ASP A 283 4.30 -19.17 7.49
C ASP A 283 4.01 -17.68 7.31
N TYR A 284 2.77 -17.36 6.98
CA TYR A 284 2.26 -15.98 6.95
C TYR A 284 1.12 -15.82 7.95
N ARG A 285 1.15 -14.71 8.66
CA ARG A 285 0.03 -14.27 9.50
C ARG A 285 -1.00 -13.58 8.60
N LEU A 286 -2.16 -14.20 8.45
CA LEU A 286 -3.29 -13.64 7.70
C LEU A 286 -3.93 -12.49 8.49
N GLU A 287 -4.02 -11.32 7.86
CA GLU A 287 -4.62 -10.10 8.40
C GLU A 287 -5.65 -9.55 7.40
N PRO A 288 -6.88 -10.10 7.35
CA PRO A 288 -7.87 -9.74 6.33
C PRO A 288 -8.30 -8.26 6.38
N ASP A 289 -8.26 -7.67 7.56
CA ASP A 289 -8.70 -6.30 7.83
C ASP A 289 -7.51 -5.31 7.97
N LEU A 290 -6.30 -5.67 7.47
CA LEU A 290 -5.08 -4.88 7.64
C LEU A 290 -5.24 -3.42 7.17
N ILE A 291 -5.88 -3.20 6.02
CA ILE A 291 -6.14 -1.86 5.49
C ILE A 291 -7.05 -1.06 6.42
N PHE A 292 -8.12 -1.67 6.94
CA PHE A 292 -9.02 -1.00 7.89
C PHE A 292 -8.34 -0.73 9.23
N ALA A 293 -7.47 -1.62 9.70
CA ALA A 293 -6.64 -1.36 10.88
C ALA A 293 -5.73 -0.14 10.68
N GLY A 294 -5.13 0.01 9.48
CA GLY A 294 -4.32 1.18 9.13
C GLY A 294 -5.15 2.46 9.06
N LEU A 295 -6.30 2.44 8.40
CA LEU A 295 -7.22 3.58 8.36
C LEU A 295 -7.66 4.01 9.76
N ARG A 296 -7.96 3.06 10.65
CA ARG A 296 -8.32 3.33 12.04
C ARG A 296 -7.20 4.04 12.80
N VAL A 297 -5.95 3.60 12.61
CA VAL A 297 -4.76 4.23 13.20
C VAL A 297 -4.59 5.66 12.68
N ILE A 298 -4.73 5.89 11.37
CA ILE A 298 -4.61 7.22 10.75
C ILE A 298 -5.73 8.15 11.22
N ALA A 299 -6.95 7.63 11.32
CA ALA A 299 -8.09 8.37 11.86
C ALA A 299 -7.93 8.71 13.36
N GLY A 300 -6.93 8.14 14.05
CA GLY A 300 -6.65 8.39 15.45
C GLY A 300 -7.60 7.67 16.41
N VAL A 301 -8.27 6.63 15.93
CA VAL A 301 -9.23 5.82 16.68
C VAL A 301 -8.45 4.72 17.39
N CYS A 302 -8.28 4.83 18.70
CA CYS A 302 -7.70 3.74 19.49
C CYS A 302 -8.79 2.71 19.80
N THR A 303 -8.46 1.43 19.68
CA THR A 303 -9.18 0.37 20.40
C THR A 303 -8.79 0.48 21.87
N ASP A 304 -9.76 0.63 22.76
CA ASP A 304 -9.49 0.40 24.19
C ASP A 304 -9.07 -1.07 24.32
N ALA A 305 -7.81 -1.29 24.69
CA ALA A 305 -7.23 -2.61 24.89
C ALA A 305 -7.67 -3.23 26.22
#